data_AF-A0A8H6VY23-F1
#
_entry.id   AF-A0A8H6VY23-F1
#
_cell.length_a   1.000
_cell.length_b   1.000
_cell.length_c   1.000
_cell.angle_alpha   90.00
_cell.angle_beta   90.00
_cell.angle_gamma   90.00
#
_symmetry.space_group_name_H-M   'P 1'
#
loop_
_entity.id
_entity.type
_entity.pdbx_description
1 polymer ?
#
loop_
_entity_poly.entity_id
_entity_poly.type
_entity_poly.pdbx_seq_one_letter_code
_entity_poly.pdbx_strand_id
1 'polypeptide(L)'
;MAFTSIQLPSFADLHPSMPSPPSSDSDVESVDTHSSATSSRSCSSSSDVGITVGSHVVLASADLRAEVVEALFDKHAPSGLMAVIVVAAATENPGPNAAFDFAQTALGICPATWSAQKAAGTEYFFAAGESTVAASTAKQPFISTNPAQAAHLLEFSLASLRPVLSLTSGCGAFNIHILERPTVVFPPASHTLSFSASSSHSVEGNIPTMEEWRTLWRAWDLVTLKMIPKSMLHQKPIDLRHKCLFYIGHIPTFLDMLLSKAIGGSATEPKYFWNIFERGIDPHVDDPDHCHNHSEVPELDEDWPSLETIMMFRNGVRARLQQLYDDITAGRRQLTRNIARTLVMTLEHEGWHVETLLYMLIQRAGTGTLPPAGFATPPWALLKQQWDAMPQPSSKSVTLGPTTLTMGHNDSEGDDFLPEHELRAEGRTYGWDNESPAREVQVGQFKASWRPVTNQEFFSFWLAGKAELPKSWVEEDGQVKVRTIYGLVPMDVAAHWPVLTTYEDLEAYANSKGGRLPTEPELRLFFDTYDVGFEGGANMGFRNWHPVPATTGLESQQGRGTNGGVWEWTTTQFDGHDGLVPTKLFTGYSTDFFDTKHQTVLGGSYATIPRLGRQTVRNFWQRGYGYAWVSGRVVWDV
;
A
#
# COMPACT_ATOMS: atom_id res chain seq x y z
N MET A 1 -38.60 -39.33 -4.56
CA MET A 1 -38.81 -40.21 -5.73
C MET A 1 -37.47 -40.38 -6.41
N ALA A 2 -37.01 -41.62 -6.50
CA ALA A 2 -35.72 -42.02 -7.04
C ALA A 2 -35.79 -42.18 -8.56
N PHE A 3 -34.72 -41.84 -9.29
CA PHE A 3 -34.29 -42.43 -10.57
C PHE A 3 -32.78 -42.13 -10.72
N THR A 4 -31.87 -43.03 -10.30
CA THR A 4 -31.20 -44.11 -11.06
C THR A 4 -30.27 -43.64 -12.20
N SER A 5 -28.97 -43.72 -11.87
CA SER A 5 -27.82 -44.27 -12.63
C SER A 5 -28.11 -44.93 -13.99
N ILE A 6 -27.28 -44.57 -14.99
CA ILE A 6 -26.86 -45.45 -16.09
C ILE A 6 -25.35 -45.28 -16.31
N GLN A 7 -24.61 -46.39 -16.28
CA GLN A 7 -23.17 -46.51 -16.55
C GLN A 7 -22.94 -47.21 -17.91
N LEU A 8 -22.13 -46.57 -18.76
CA LEU A 8 -21.10 -47.06 -19.72
C LEU A 8 -21.41 -48.16 -20.78
N PRO A 9 -20.65 -48.16 -21.89
CA PRO A 9 -19.46 -49.03 -21.92
C PRO A 9 -18.17 -48.38 -22.47
N SER A 10 -17.05 -48.98 -22.08
CA SER A 10 -15.66 -48.73 -22.47
C SER A 10 -15.35 -49.15 -23.92
N PHE A 11 -14.37 -48.49 -24.53
CA PHE A 11 -13.45 -49.15 -25.46
C PHE A 11 -12.02 -48.64 -25.26
N ALA A 12 -11.10 -49.60 -25.26
CA ALA A 12 -9.67 -49.47 -25.04
C ALA A 12 -8.89 -49.16 -26.33
N ASP A 13 -7.67 -48.66 -26.12
CA ASP A 13 -6.45 -48.76 -26.92
C ASP A 13 -6.45 -48.33 -28.40
N LEU A 14 -5.55 -47.38 -28.72
CA LEU A 14 -4.45 -47.55 -29.70
C LEU A 14 -3.63 -46.25 -29.86
N HIS A 15 -2.36 -46.30 -29.43
CA HIS A 15 -1.25 -45.45 -29.89
C HIS A 15 -0.95 -45.74 -31.39
N PRO A 16 -0.39 -44.80 -32.18
CA PRO A 16 1.08 -44.78 -32.31
C PRO A 16 1.78 -43.43 -32.65
N SER A 17 2.99 -43.30 -32.09
CA SER A 17 4.25 -42.75 -32.65
C SER A 17 4.36 -41.34 -33.27
N MET A 18 5.32 -40.58 -32.70
CA MET A 18 6.01 -39.40 -33.26
C MET A 18 6.79 -39.69 -34.55
N PRO A 19 7.19 -38.62 -35.28
CA PRO A 19 8.60 -38.49 -35.63
C PRO A 19 9.17 -37.07 -35.45
N SER A 20 10.47 -36.99 -35.15
CA SER A 20 11.32 -35.80 -35.23
C SER A 20 12.23 -35.88 -36.49
N PRO A 21 13.10 -34.88 -36.75
CA PRO A 21 13.03 -33.91 -37.85
C PRO A 21 14.01 -34.24 -39.02
N PRO A 22 14.09 -33.40 -40.07
CA PRO A 22 15.28 -33.33 -40.91
C PRO A 22 15.98 -31.96 -40.89
N SER A 23 17.30 -32.04 -41.01
CA SER A 23 18.29 -30.98 -41.18
C SER A 23 18.55 -30.64 -42.66
N SER A 24 19.03 -29.40 -42.88
CA SER A 24 19.92 -28.91 -43.96
C SER A 24 19.58 -29.19 -45.43
N ASP A 25 19.34 -28.14 -46.24
CA ASP A 25 20.43 -27.52 -47.02
C ASP A 25 20.00 -26.22 -47.71
N SER A 26 21.04 -25.47 -48.08
CA SER A 26 21.13 -24.19 -48.80
C SER A 26 20.18 -23.97 -49.98
N ASP A 27 19.74 -22.72 -50.15
CA ASP A 27 20.02 -21.99 -51.40
C ASP A 27 19.89 -20.48 -51.25
N VAL A 28 20.77 -19.82 -51.99
CA VAL A 28 21.05 -18.38 -52.05
C VAL A 28 20.08 -17.72 -53.01
N GLU A 29 19.41 -16.65 -52.59
CA GLU A 29 19.10 -15.53 -53.49
C GLU A 29 18.82 -14.25 -52.72
N SER A 30 19.15 -13.15 -53.37
CA SER A 30 19.60 -11.89 -52.80
C SER A 30 18.58 -10.76 -52.93
N VAL A 31 18.79 -9.72 -52.10
CA VAL A 31 18.35 -8.31 -52.27
C VAL A 31 16.91 -8.00 -51.79
N ASP A 32 16.77 -7.38 -50.61
CA ASP A 32 16.65 -5.92 -50.53
C ASP A 32 16.68 -5.40 -49.08
N THR A 33 17.37 -4.28 -48.92
CA THR A 33 17.75 -3.65 -47.66
C THR A 33 16.62 -2.82 -47.03
N HIS A 34 16.19 -3.16 -45.82
CA HIS A 34 15.63 -2.18 -44.89
C HIS A 34 16.21 -2.35 -43.47
N SER A 35 16.93 -1.30 -43.07
CA SER A 35 17.57 -1.04 -41.79
C SER A 35 16.71 -1.43 -40.58
N SER A 36 17.02 -2.54 -39.93
CA SER A 36 16.63 -2.80 -38.54
C SER A 36 17.71 -2.24 -37.62
N ALA A 37 17.40 -1.13 -36.95
CA ALA A 37 18.21 -0.64 -35.85
C ALA A 37 18.10 -1.65 -34.69
N THR A 38 19.13 -2.47 -34.52
CA THR A 38 19.38 -3.22 -33.29
C THR A 38 19.49 -2.23 -32.14
N SER A 39 18.43 -2.10 -31.34
CA SER A 39 18.49 -1.49 -30.01
C SER A 39 19.32 -2.40 -29.13
N SER A 40 20.61 -2.06 -29.00
CA SER A 40 21.47 -2.61 -27.96
C SER A 40 20.86 -2.26 -26.61
N ARG A 41 20.48 -3.31 -25.87
CA ARG A 41 20.20 -3.23 -24.44
C ARG A 41 21.42 -2.61 -23.76
N SER A 42 21.27 -1.40 -23.25
CA SER A 42 22.19 -0.88 -22.25
C SER A 42 21.91 -1.60 -20.94
N CYS A 43 22.77 -2.55 -20.57
CA CYS A 43 23.02 -2.81 -19.16
C CYS A 43 23.42 -1.47 -18.54
N SER A 44 22.53 -0.86 -17.76
CA SER A 44 22.86 0.30 -16.93
C SER A 44 23.80 -0.17 -15.83
N SER A 45 25.10 -0.02 -16.08
CA SER A 45 26.14 -0.11 -15.07
C SER A 45 25.90 0.92 -13.96
N SER A 46 25.87 0.44 -12.72
CA SER A 46 25.92 1.15 -11.43
C SER A 46 26.51 2.59 -11.44
N SER A 47 25.65 3.61 -11.54
CA SER A 47 26.07 5.00 -11.27
C SER A 47 24.98 5.89 -10.63
N ASP A 48 24.16 5.36 -9.72
CA ASP A 48 23.25 6.15 -8.88
C ASP A 48 23.91 6.46 -7.53
N VAL A 49 24.64 7.58 -7.42
CA VAL A 49 25.35 7.94 -6.18
C VAL A 49 24.72 9.16 -5.46
N GLY A 50 23.59 9.69 -5.94
CA GLY A 50 22.85 10.70 -5.18
C GLY A 50 21.59 11.21 -5.84
N ILE A 51 20.90 12.11 -5.13
CA ILE A 51 19.71 12.83 -5.61
C ILE A 51 20.08 14.30 -5.87
N THR A 52 19.82 14.77 -7.10
CA THR A 52 20.17 16.14 -7.52
C THR A 52 19.00 17.09 -7.33
N VAL A 53 19.27 18.25 -6.75
CA VAL A 53 18.27 19.26 -6.38
C VAL A 53 18.79 20.65 -6.71
N GLY A 54 17.93 21.51 -7.26
CA GLY A 54 18.29 22.86 -7.71
C GLY A 54 17.83 24.01 -6.80
N SER A 55 16.99 23.72 -5.81
CA SER A 55 16.37 24.71 -4.92
C SER A 55 16.49 24.28 -3.47
N HIS A 56 16.94 25.22 -2.61
CA HIS A 56 17.25 24.94 -1.21
C HIS A 56 16.60 25.97 -0.30
N VAL A 57 15.97 25.49 0.77
CA VAL A 57 15.35 26.32 1.80
C VAL A 57 15.88 25.93 3.18
N VAL A 58 16.16 26.91 4.02
CA VAL A 58 16.39 26.75 5.46
C VAL A 58 15.23 27.38 6.22
N LEU A 59 14.66 26.62 7.16
CA LEU A 59 13.64 27.11 8.10
C LEU A 59 13.83 26.52 9.50
N ALA A 60 13.30 27.20 10.52
CA ALA A 60 13.22 26.66 11.86
C ALA A 60 12.11 25.61 11.97
N SER A 61 12.30 24.61 12.83
CA SER A 61 11.29 23.58 13.09
C SER A 61 9.97 24.16 13.63
N ALA A 62 10.03 25.26 14.40
CA ALA A 62 8.83 25.96 14.88
C ALA A 62 8.01 26.63 13.77
N ASP A 63 8.65 26.89 12.62
CA ASP A 63 8.05 27.53 11.46
C ASP A 63 7.61 26.53 10.38
N LEU A 64 7.90 25.24 10.58
CA LEU A 64 7.52 24.16 9.68
C LEU A 64 6.02 23.89 9.82
N ARG A 65 5.23 24.52 8.95
CA ARG A 65 3.77 24.37 8.85
C ARG A 65 3.38 24.08 7.41
N ALA A 66 2.37 23.24 7.18
CA ALA A 66 1.94 22.79 5.86
C ALA A 66 1.79 23.95 4.85
N GLU A 67 1.04 24.99 5.24
CA GLU A 67 0.81 26.20 4.43
C GLU A 67 2.10 26.96 4.06
N VAL A 68 3.11 26.92 4.93
CA VAL A 68 4.42 27.55 4.67
C VAL A 68 5.18 26.70 3.68
N VAL A 69 5.30 25.39 3.91
CA VAL A 69 6.07 24.50 3.03
C VAL A 69 5.44 24.42 1.64
N GLU A 70 4.11 24.39 1.55
CA GLU A 70 3.39 24.46 0.28
C GLU A 70 3.74 25.75 -0.48
N ALA A 71 3.64 26.91 0.16
CA ALA A 71 3.98 28.20 -0.45
C ALA A 71 5.46 28.29 -0.88
N LEU A 72 6.37 27.68 -0.11
CA LEU A 72 7.79 27.59 -0.46
C LEU A 72 8.00 26.72 -1.69
N PHE A 73 7.35 25.55 -1.74
CA PHE A 73 7.48 24.61 -2.83
C PHE A 73 6.90 25.17 -4.13
N ASP A 74 5.72 25.79 -4.08
CA ASP A 74 5.09 26.43 -5.25
C ASP A 74 5.94 27.56 -5.83
N LYS A 75 6.63 28.30 -4.95
CA LYS A 75 7.49 29.41 -5.36
C LYS A 75 8.79 28.94 -5.99
N HIS A 76 9.42 27.89 -5.46
CA HIS A 76 10.82 27.55 -5.76
C HIS A 76 11.02 26.23 -6.50
N ALA A 77 10.04 25.33 -6.51
CA ALA A 77 10.17 24.01 -7.12
C ALA A 77 8.82 23.41 -7.58
N PRO A 78 7.91 24.15 -8.23
CA PRO A 78 6.53 23.70 -8.47
C PRO A 78 6.41 22.36 -9.24
N SER A 79 7.42 21.98 -10.02
CA SER A 79 7.47 20.73 -10.78
C SER A 79 8.77 19.94 -10.58
N GLY A 80 9.56 20.25 -9.54
CA GLY A 80 10.89 19.69 -9.31
C GLY A 80 11.09 19.16 -7.90
N LEU A 81 12.36 18.94 -7.53
CA LEU A 81 12.76 18.60 -6.17
C LEU A 81 13.15 19.88 -5.40
N MET A 82 12.90 19.89 -4.10
CA MET A 82 13.35 20.96 -3.20
C MET A 82 14.02 20.37 -1.95
N ALA A 83 15.19 20.88 -1.60
CA ALA A 83 15.87 20.52 -0.37
C ALA A 83 15.43 21.46 0.74
N VAL A 84 14.84 20.91 1.80
CA VAL A 84 14.36 21.65 2.96
C VAL A 84 15.20 21.27 4.17
N ILE A 85 15.96 22.24 4.69
CA ILE A 85 16.82 22.09 5.86
C ILE A 85 16.06 22.65 7.05
N VAL A 86 15.61 21.77 7.93
CA VAL A 86 14.89 22.11 9.15
C VAL A 86 15.87 22.17 10.32
N VAL A 87 15.97 23.34 10.95
CA VAL A 87 16.78 23.57 12.15
C VAL A 87 15.97 23.18 13.39
N ALA A 88 16.45 22.20 14.16
CA ALA A 88 15.75 21.68 15.34
C ALA A 88 15.66 22.74 16.45
N ALA A 89 14.55 22.75 17.19
CA ALA A 89 14.33 23.70 18.28
C ALA A 89 15.28 23.53 19.48
N ALA A 90 15.86 22.33 19.65
CA ALA A 90 16.68 21.96 20.81
C ALA A 90 18.13 22.50 20.79
N THR A 91 18.53 23.21 19.74
CA THR A 91 19.81 23.91 19.72
C THR A 91 19.66 25.31 20.27
N GLU A 92 20.48 25.67 21.27
CA GLU A 92 20.79 27.06 21.59
C GLU A 92 21.10 27.79 20.27
N ASN A 93 20.12 28.57 19.81
CA ASN A 93 20.01 29.29 18.55
C ASN A 93 21.30 29.30 17.68
N PRO A 94 21.53 28.29 16.81
CA PRO A 94 22.78 28.17 16.06
C PRO A 94 22.87 29.22 14.93
N GLY A 95 21.81 30.00 14.73
CA GLY A 95 21.71 31.04 13.72
C GLY A 95 21.67 30.47 12.29
N PRO A 96 21.31 31.29 11.30
CA PRO A 96 21.30 30.88 9.90
C PRO A 96 22.70 30.43 9.42
N ASN A 97 23.77 31.01 9.99
CA ASN A 97 25.15 30.69 9.62
C ASN A 97 25.50 29.21 9.82
N ALA A 98 25.12 28.60 10.95
CA ALA A 98 25.38 27.18 11.17
C ALA A 98 24.60 26.27 10.22
N ALA A 99 23.36 26.66 9.86
CA ALA A 99 22.59 25.95 8.85
C ALA A 99 23.23 26.08 7.46
N PHE A 100 23.82 27.23 7.13
CA PHE A 100 24.56 27.44 5.89
C PHE A 100 25.86 26.65 5.85
N ASP A 101 26.61 26.60 6.94
CA ASP A 101 27.83 25.78 7.06
C ASP A 101 27.50 24.29 6.94
N PHE A 102 26.41 23.87 7.56
CA PHE A 102 25.89 22.52 7.40
C PHE A 102 25.48 22.26 5.94
N ALA A 103 24.74 23.16 5.30
CA ALA A 103 24.37 23.04 3.89
C ALA A 103 25.58 23.00 2.95
N GLN A 104 26.62 23.78 3.22
CA GLN A 104 27.88 23.75 2.49
C GLN A 104 28.56 22.38 2.60
N THR A 105 28.58 21.80 3.80
CA THR A 105 29.17 20.49 4.05
C THR A 105 28.33 19.36 3.44
N ALA A 106 27.02 19.50 3.54
CA ALA A 106 26.05 18.45 3.21
C ALA A 106 25.69 18.39 1.74
N LEU A 107 25.56 19.56 1.12
CA LEU A 107 24.99 19.78 -0.21
C LEU A 107 25.93 20.61 -1.10
N GLY A 108 27.07 21.09 -0.60
CA GLY A 108 27.99 21.90 -1.39
C GLY A 108 27.55 23.34 -1.62
N ILE A 109 26.49 23.82 -0.97
CA ILE A 109 25.91 25.15 -1.19
C ILE A 109 26.70 26.23 -0.43
N CYS A 110 27.19 27.24 -1.17
CA CYS A 110 27.98 28.35 -0.60
C CYS A 110 27.18 29.19 0.39
N PRO A 111 27.72 29.50 1.60
CA PRO A 111 27.04 30.39 2.55
C PRO A 111 26.67 31.76 1.97
N ALA A 112 27.44 32.27 0.99
CA ALA A 112 27.19 33.55 0.35
C ALA A 112 26.00 33.54 -0.64
N THR A 113 25.47 32.38 -1.03
CA THR A 113 24.35 32.30 -1.99
C THR A 113 22.98 32.37 -1.33
N TRP A 114 22.92 32.36 0.01
CA TRP A 114 21.65 32.40 0.75
C TRP A 114 21.07 33.81 0.82
N SER A 115 19.77 33.91 0.61
CA SER A 115 19.00 35.16 0.68
C SER A 115 17.80 35.00 1.61
N ALA A 116 17.59 35.97 2.51
CA ALA A 116 16.41 36.01 3.36
C ALA A 116 15.17 36.37 2.53
N GLN A 117 14.08 35.64 2.70
CA GLN A 117 12.82 35.83 2.01
C GLN A 117 11.63 35.60 2.96
N LYS A 118 10.42 35.95 2.51
CA LYS A 118 9.17 35.73 3.27
C LYS A 118 8.11 35.05 2.42
N ALA A 119 7.39 34.10 3.03
CA ALA A 119 6.24 33.39 2.45
C ALA A 119 5.31 32.97 3.59
N ALA A 120 3.99 33.08 3.39
CA ALA A 120 2.98 32.73 4.41
C ALA A 120 3.29 33.31 5.82
N GLY A 121 3.70 34.58 5.88
CA GLY A 121 4.04 35.26 7.14
C GLY A 121 5.34 34.81 7.83
N THR A 122 6.09 33.89 7.21
CA THR A 122 7.26 33.24 7.80
C THR A 122 8.53 33.67 7.06
N GLU A 123 9.59 33.98 7.81
CA GLU A 123 10.92 34.28 7.25
C GLU A 123 11.70 32.97 7.04
N TYR A 124 12.37 32.85 5.90
CA TYR A 124 13.19 31.69 5.54
C TYR A 124 14.39 32.14 4.71
N PHE A 125 15.37 31.25 4.54
CA PHE A 125 16.51 31.50 3.65
C PHE A 125 16.44 30.60 2.44
N PHE A 126 16.76 31.17 1.28
CA PHE A 126 16.74 30.47 -0.01
C PHE A 126 18.08 30.59 -0.73
N ALA A 127 18.50 29.49 -1.33
CA ALA A 127 19.57 29.44 -2.31
C ALA A 127 19.12 28.64 -3.53
N ALA A 128 19.52 29.09 -4.71
CA ALA A 128 19.40 28.35 -5.96
C ALA A 128 20.77 27.81 -6.38
N GLY A 129 20.80 26.62 -6.97
CA GLY A 129 22.01 26.01 -7.49
C GLY A 129 21.90 24.49 -7.47
N GLU A 130 22.43 23.83 -8.49
CA GLU A 130 22.44 22.36 -8.50
C GLU A 130 23.36 21.82 -7.41
N SER A 131 22.85 20.85 -6.66
CA SER A 131 23.60 20.08 -5.69
C SER A 131 23.17 18.63 -5.74
N THR A 132 24.09 17.71 -5.43
CA THR A 132 23.78 16.30 -5.26
C THR A 132 24.01 15.95 -3.79
N VAL A 133 23.00 15.36 -3.14
CA VAL A 133 23.13 14.88 -1.76
C VAL A 133 24.08 13.68 -1.77
N ALA A 134 25.22 13.81 -1.08
CA ALA A 134 26.20 12.73 -0.99
C ALA A 134 25.88 11.75 0.16
N ALA A 135 26.25 10.49 -0.04
CA ALA A 135 26.21 9.40 0.95
C ALA A 135 26.87 9.78 2.29
N SER A 136 27.98 10.51 2.26
CA SER A 136 28.74 10.91 3.45
C SER A 136 28.07 11.96 4.33
N THR A 137 26.99 12.59 3.85
CA THR A 137 26.39 13.78 4.45
C THR A 137 25.60 13.50 5.74
N ALA A 138 25.10 12.28 5.93
CA ALA A 138 24.29 11.91 7.09
C ALA A 138 25.01 10.89 7.97
N LYS A 139 25.48 11.32 9.14
CA LYS A 139 26.09 10.43 10.13
C LYS A 139 25.08 9.77 11.05
N GLN A 140 23.84 10.28 11.09
CA GLN A 140 22.74 9.75 11.89
C GLN A 140 21.56 9.40 10.98
N PRO A 141 20.91 8.26 11.19
CA PRO A 141 19.73 7.87 10.43
C PRO A 141 18.55 8.77 10.80
N PHE A 142 17.76 9.17 9.80
CA PHE A 142 16.43 9.72 10.05
C PHE A 142 15.49 8.56 10.42
N ILE A 143 14.92 8.62 11.61
CA ILE A 143 14.00 7.63 12.19
C ILE A 143 12.60 8.24 12.14
N SER A 144 11.81 7.87 11.14
CA SER A 144 10.50 8.47 10.88
C SER A 144 9.55 8.47 12.09
N THR A 145 9.76 7.57 13.05
CA THR A 145 8.94 7.43 14.26
C THR A 145 9.43 8.22 15.47
N ASN A 146 10.55 8.94 15.35
CA ASN A 146 10.91 9.95 16.34
C ASN A 146 9.88 11.10 16.27
N PRO A 147 9.28 11.55 17.39
CA PRO A 147 8.18 12.52 17.36
C PRO A 147 8.46 13.80 16.58
N ALA A 148 9.68 14.37 16.68
CA ALA A 148 10.02 15.59 15.94
C ALA A 148 10.12 15.31 14.43
N GLN A 149 10.71 14.18 14.06
CA GLN A 149 10.86 13.76 12.67
C GLN A 149 9.51 13.34 12.05
N ALA A 150 8.66 12.64 12.80
CA ALA A 150 7.29 12.30 12.41
C ALA A 150 6.46 13.56 12.15
N ALA A 151 6.58 14.57 13.01
CA ALA A 151 5.90 15.86 12.82
C ALA A 151 6.29 16.52 11.49
N HIS A 152 7.57 16.44 11.08
CA HIS A 152 7.97 16.95 9.76
C HIS A 152 7.24 16.20 8.63
N LEU A 153 7.17 14.87 8.69
CA LEU A 153 6.49 14.05 7.68
C LEU A 153 4.99 14.35 7.61
N LEU A 154 4.37 14.63 8.75
CA LEU A 154 2.97 15.02 8.85
C LEU A 154 2.72 16.35 8.13
N GLU A 155 3.50 17.39 8.44
CA GLU A 155 3.39 18.70 7.80
C GLU A 155 3.61 18.64 6.28
N PHE A 156 4.57 17.81 5.82
CA PHE A 156 4.76 17.58 4.39
C PHE A 156 3.55 16.90 3.74
N SER A 157 2.98 15.89 4.39
CA SER A 157 1.79 15.19 3.88
C SER A 157 0.60 16.14 3.79
N LEU A 158 0.42 17.03 4.78
CA LEU A 158 -0.62 18.07 4.78
C LEU A 158 -0.39 19.13 3.69
N ALA A 159 0.86 19.43 3.34
CA ALA A 159 1.23 20.29 2.20
C ALA A 159 1.08 19.60 0.82
N SER A 160 0.57 18.37 0.78
CA SER A 160 0.54 17.52 -0.43
C SER A 160 1.93 17.33 -1.04
N LEU A 161 2.94 17.15 -0.18
CA LEU A 161 4.33 16.86 -0.53
C LEU A 161 4.75 15.53 0.11
N ARG A 162 5.84 14.94 -0.41
CA ARG A 162 6.49 13.81 0.27
C ARG A 162 8.01 13.96 0.26
N PRO A 163 8.71 13.46 1.29
CA PRO A 163 10.15 13.32 1.22
C PRO A 163 10.55 12.07 0.44
N VAL A 164 11.41 12.26 -0.56
CA VAL A 164 12.10 11.19 -1.28
C VAL A 164 13.27 10.65 -0.45
N LEU A 165 13.93 11.54 0.30
CA LEU A 165 15.02 11.24 1.21
C LEU A 165 14.94 12.18 2.41
N SER A 166 15.17 11.67 3.61
CA SER A 166 15.32 12.47 4.83
C SER A 166 16.56 12.04 5.57
N LEU A 167 17.39 13.00 5.97
CA LEU A 167 18.70 12.78 6.59
C LEU A 167 18.83 13.64 7.85
N THR A 168 19.59 13.17 8.83
CA THR A 168 19.85 13.90 10.08
C THR A 168 21.34 14.17 10.24
N SER A 169 21.68 15.39 10.69
CA SER A 169 23.06 15.77 10.97
C SER A 169 23.63 14.98 12.14
N GLY A 170 24.96 14.86 12.22
CA GLY A 170 25.63 14.08 13.27
C GLY A 170 25.32 14.52 14.71
N CYS A 171 24.98 15.80 14.92
CA CYS A 171 24.58 16.35 16.21
C CYS A 171 23.05 16.37 16.42
N GLY A 172 22.25 15.92 15.45
CA GLY A 172 20.78 15.95 15.52
C GLY A 172 20.15 17.34 15.33
N ALA A 173 20.96 18.39 15.18
CA ALA A 173 20.50 19.78 15.08
C ALA A 173 19.79 20.13 13.77
N PHE A 174 20.07 19.38 12.70
CA PHE A 174 19.58 19.70 11.36
C PHE A 174 19.01 18.45 10.70
N ASN A 175 17.84 18.60 10.07
CA ASN A 175 17.26 17.58 9.22
C ASN A 175 17.18 18.10 7.79
N ILE A 176 17.67 17.33 6.83
CA ILE A 176 17.53 17.62 5.40
C ILE A 176 16.43 16.73 4.86
N HIS A 177 15.45 17.34 4.19
CA HIS A 177 14.38 16.64 3.50
C HIS A 177 14.44 17.00 2.02
N ILE A 178 14.56 16.01 1.15
CA ILE A 178 14.40 16.21 -0.29
C ILE A 178 12.95 15.95 -0.62
N LEU A 179 12.20 17.02 -0.84
CA LEU A 179 10.77 16.99 -1.08
C LEU A 179 10.46 16.94 -2.57
N GLU A 180 9.38 16.27 -2.90
CA GLU A 180 8.70 16.36 -4.18
C GLU A 180 7.20 16.60 -3.99
N ARG A 181 6.54 17.08 -5.05
CA ARG A 181 5.09 17.10 -5.15
C ARG A 181 4.66 15.87 -5.95
N PRO A 182 4.21 14.79 -5.29
CA PRO A 182 3.83 13.57 -5.99
C PRO A 182 2.48 13.74 -6.69
N THR A 183 2.19 12.88 -7.66
CA THR A 183 0.91 12.90 -8.40
C THR A 183 -0.29 12.57 -7.50
N VAL A 184 -0.06 11.84 -6.41
CA VAL A 184 -1.08 11.43 -5.43
C VAL A 184 -0.50 11.51 -4.03
N VAL A 185 -1.25 12.12 -3.11
CA VAL A 185 -1.01 12.09 -1.66
C VAL A 185 -2.33 11.78 -0.97
N PHE A 186 -2.31 10.90 0.02
CA PHE A 186 -3.44 10.73 0.92
C PHE A 186 -3.19 11.55 2.20
N PRO A 187 -4.15 12.39 2.61
CA PRO A 187 -4.06 13.07 3.89
C PRO A 187 -4.15 12.05 5.04
N PRO A 188 -3.64 12.40 6.22
CA PRO A 188 -3.83 11.58 7.40
C PRO A 188 -5.31 11.40 7.75
N ALA A 189 -5.67 10.23 8.29
CA ALA A 189 -7.06 9.92 8.63
C ALA A 189 -7.64 10.93 9.63
N SER A 190 -6.83 11.36 10.60
CA SER A 190 -7.19 12.40 11.58
C SER A 190 -7.51 13.78 10.99
N HIS A 191 -7.07 14.05 9.75
CA HIS A 191 -7.29 15.31 9.03
C HIS A 191 -8.21 15.13 7.82
N THR A 192 -8.70 13.90 7.61
CA THR A 192 -9.60 13.61 6.49
C THR A 192 -11.03 13.89 6.91
N LEU A 193 -11.66 14.87 6.26
CA LEU A 193 -13.04 15.24 6.54
C LEU A 193 -14.01 14.09 6.22
N SER A 194 -15.04 13.96 7.04
CA SER A 194 -16.24 13.20 6.76
C SER A 194 -17.27 14.09 6.08
N PHE A 195 -17.91 13.56 5.04
CA PHE A 195 -19.01 14.22 4.36
C PHE A 195 -20.20 14.44 5.31
N SER A 196 -20.83 15.62 5.22
CA SER A 196 -22.09 15.97 5.89
C SER A 196 -23.01 16.64 4.89
N ALA A 197 -24.31 16.35 4.98
CA ALA A 197 -25.34 16.96 4.14
C ALA A 197 -25.55 18.45 4.47
N SER A 198 -25.17 18.89 5.67
CA SER A 198 -25.42 20.26 6.18
C SER A 198 -24.32 21.27 5.84
N SER A 199 -23.32 20.91 5.04
CA SER A 199 -22.10 21.69 4.69
C SER A 199 -21.08 21.91 5.82
N SER A 200 -21.40 21.55 7.07
CA SER A 200 -20.43 21.51 8.17
C SER A 200 -19.69 20.18 8.22
N HIS A 201 -18.74 19.99 7.30
CA HIS A 201 -17.87 18.82 7.33
C HIS A 201 -17.21 18.66 8.71
N SER A 202 -17.26 17.45 9.25
CA SER A 202 -16.66 17.10 10.54
C SER A 202 -15.50 16.15 10.32
N VAL A 203 -14.53 16.15 11.23
CA VAL A 203 -13.52 15.07 11.33
C VAL A 203 -14.09 13.83 12.04
N GLU A 204 -15.28 13.92 12.63
CA GLU A 204 -16.00 12.79 13.22
C GLU A 204 -16.72 11.96 12.15
N GLY A 205 -16.51 10.65 12.20
CA GLY A 205 -17.04 9.68 11.25
C GLY A 205 -16.15 9.46 10.02
N ASN A 206 -16.63 8.69 9.04
CA ASN A 206 -15.80 8.30 7.89
C ASN A 206 -16.50 8.31 6.53
N ILE A 207 -17.62 9.02 6.37
CA ILE A 207 -18.30 9.11 5.06
C ILE A 207 -17.37 9.86 4.10
N PRO A 208 -16.97 9.29 2.94
CA PRO A 208 -16.00 9.94 2.08
C PRO A 208 -16.53 11.23 1.48
N THR A 209 -15.67 12.21 1.28
CA THR A 209 -15.99 13.43 0.53
C THR A 209 -15.72 13.24 -0.96
N MET A 210 -16.26 14.13 -1.81
CA MET A 210 -15.92 14.10 -3.23
C MET A 210 -14.44 14.35 -3.51
N GLU A 211 -13.74 15.12 -2.67
CA GLU A 211 -12.30 15.32 -2.85
C GLU A 211 -11.50 14.05 -2.54
N GLU A 212 -11.97 13.26 -1.58
CA GLU A 212 -11.38 11.97 -1.29
C GLU A 212 -11.58 10.98 -2.44
N TRP A 213 -12.78 10.91 -3.01
CA TRP A 213 -13.03 10.13 -4.23
C TRP A 213 -12.10 10.54 -5.37
N ARG A 214 -11.91 11.83 -5.60
CA ARG A 214 -10.95 12.33 -6.62
C ARG A 214 -9.52 11.94 -6.30
N THR A 215 -9.13 11.90 -5.03
CA THR A 215 -7.81 11.44 -4.60
C THR A 215 -7.62 9.95 -4.90
N LEU A 216 -8.60 9.12 -4.53
CA LEU A 216 -8.57 7.70 -4.84
C LEU A 216 -8.58 7.42 -6.34
N TRP A 217 -9.38 8.15 -7.11
CA TRP A 217 -9.41 8.04 -8.57
C TRP A 217 -8.09 8.42 -9.23
N ARG A 218 -7.37 9.41 -8.69
CA ARG A 218 -6.01 9.73 -9.15
C ARG A 218 -5.04 8.56 -8.88
N ALA A 219 -5.14 7.93 -7.71
CA ALA A 219 -4.35 6.73 -7.37
C ALA A 219 -4.69 5.57 -8.31
N TRP A 220 -5.97 5.28 -8.49
CA TRP A 220 -6.47 4.24 -9.39
C TRP A 220 -6.00 4.47 -10.83
N ASP A 221 -6.17 5.69 -11.34
CA ASP A 221 -5.81 6.04 -12.72
C ASP A 221 -4.29 6.03 -12.93
N LEU A 222 -3.50 6.42 -11.91
CA LEU A 222 -2.04 6.28 -11.94
C LEU A 222 -1.64 4.81 -12.07
N VAL A 223 -2.16 3.94 -11.21
CA VAL A 223 -1.84 2.52 -11.22
C VAL A 223 -2.31 1.86 -12.53
N THR A 224 -3.56 2.06 -12.92
CA THR A 224 -4.15 1.31 -14.04
C THR A 224 -3.84 1.86 -15.42
N LEU A 225 -3.63 3.18 -15.56
CA LEU A 225 -3.47 3.82 -16.87
C LEU A 225 -2.06 4.37 -17.13
N LYS A 226 -1.22 4.47 -16.10
CA LYS A 226 0.16 4.98 -16.23
C LYS A 226 1.23 3.93 -15.90
N MET A 227 0.95 3.02 -14.97
CA MET A 227 1.91 1.95 -14.61
C MET A 227 1.74 0.68 -15.44
N ILE A 228 0.54 0.41 -15.96
CA ILE A 228 0.25 -0.75 -16.81
C ILE A 228 0.37 -0.34 -18.28
N PRO A 229 1.39 -0.81 -19.03
CA PRO A 229 1.46 -0.58 -20.46
C PRO A 229 0.35 -1.35 -21.20
N LYS A 230 -0.05 -0.87 -22.39
CA LYS A 230 -1.11 -1.52 -23.20
C LYS A 230 -0.84 -3.01 -23.47
N SER A 231 0.43 -3.39 -23.63
CA SER A 231 0.84 -4.78 -23.84
C SER A 231 0.58 -5.71 -22.65
N MET A 232 0.34 -5.16 -21.45
CA MET A 232 0.06 -5.92 -20.23
C MET A 232 -1.44 -6.04 -19.91
N LEU A 233 -2.33 -5.30 -20.58
CA LEU A 233 -3.76 -5.30 -20.26
C LEU A 233 -4.35 -6.72 -20.28
N HIS A 234 -3.91 -7.54 -21.22
CA HIS A 234 -4.38 -8.92 -21.40
C HIS A 234 -3.50 -9.98 -20.71
N GLN A 235 -2.52 -9.57 -19.92
CA GLN A 235 -1.65 -10.49 -19.19
C GLN A 235 -2.21 -10.78 -17.80
N LYS A 236 -1.89 -11.97 -17.29
CA LYS A 236 -2.10 -12.37 -15.89
C LYS A 236 -0.74 -12.41 -15.19
N PRO A 237 -0.31 -11.34 -14.49
CA PRO A 237 0.94 -11.37 -13.72
C PRO A 237 0.98 -12.43 -12.61
N ILE A 238 -0.20 -12.84 -12.14
CA ILE A 238 -0.41 -13.90 -11.14
C ILE A 238 -1.51 -14.81 -11.70
N ASP A 239 -1.27 -16.12 -11.75
CA ASP A 239 -2.21 -17.08 -12.36
C ASP A 239 -3.54 -17.19 -11.61
N LEU A 240 -3.51 -16.96 -10.29
CA LEU A 240 -4.67 -16.91 -9.39
C LEU A 240 -5.50 -15.61 -9.47
N ARG A 241 -5.21 -14.74 -10.44
CA ARG A 241 -5.85 -13.44 -10.62
C ARG A 241 -6.30 -13.25 -12.07
N HIS A 242 -7.31 -12.41 -12.29
CA HIS A 242 -7.72 -12.06 -13.65
C HIS A 242 -6.65 -11.21 -14.37
N LYS A 243 -6.84 -11.03 -15.68
CA LYS A 243 -6.01 -10.14 -16.50
C LYS A 243 -6.09 -8.71 -15.96
N CYS A 244 -5.05 -7.90 -16.16
CA CYS A 244 -5.03 -6.50 -15.68
C CYS A 244 -6.24 -5.68 -16.13
N LEU A 245 -6.74 -5.89 -17.36
CA LEU A 245 -7.92 -5.22 -17.92
C LEU A 245 -9.18 -5.44 -17.09
N PHE A 246 -9.34 -6.63 -16.48
CA PHE A 246 -10.50 -6.98 -15.67
C PHE A 246 -10.75 -5.95 -14.57
N TYR A 247 -9.70 -5.58 -13.84
CA TYR A 247 -9.81 -4.70 -12.69
C TYR A 247 -10.28 -3.30 -13.07
N ILE A 248 -9.93 -2.82 -14.27
CA ILE A 248 -10.34 -1.50 -14.79
C ILE A 248 -11.87 -1.45 -14.98
N GLY A 249 -12.49 -2.57 -15.39
CA GLY A 249 -13.94 -2.70 -15.49
C GLY A 249 -14.62 -3.09 -14.17
N HIS A 250 -13.96 -3.89 -13.34
CA HIS A 250 -14.46 -4.37 -12.05
C HIS A 250 -14.81 -3.23 -11.09
N ILE A 251 -13.89 -2.29 -10.88
CA ILE A 251 -14.10 -1.20 -9.91
C ILE A 251 -15.32 -0.33 -10.19
N PRO A 252 -15.49 0.24 -11.39
CA PRO A 252 -16.71 0.99 -11.67
C PRO A 252 -17.96 0.10 -11.64
N THR A 253 -17.88 -1.17 -12.01
CA THR A 253 -19.04 -2.08 -11.97
C THR A 253 -19.50 -2.32 -10.55
N PHE A 254 -18.57 -2.60 -9.63
CA PHE A 254 -18.87 -2.77 -8.21
C PHE A 254 -19.57 -1.53 -7.62
N LEU A 255 -19.01 -0.34 -7.88
CA LEU A 255 -19.60 0.92 -7.44
C LEU A 255 -21.01 1.11 -8.04
N ASP A 256 -21.19 0.88 -9.34
CA ASP A 256 -22.47 1.06 -10.03
C ASP A 256 -23.57 0.12 -9.49
N MET A 257 -23.21 -1.13 -9.20
CA MET A 257 -24.11 -2.11 -8.59
C MET A 257 -24.56 -1.68 -7.21
N LEU A 258 -23.62 -1.30 -6.34
CA LEU A 258 -23.97 -0.96 -4.96
C LEU A 258 -24.68 0.40 -4.85
N LEU A 259 -24.35 1.36 -5.71
CA LEU A 259 -25.16 2.57 -5.86
C LEU A 259 -26.60 2.22 -6.26
N SER A 260 -26.79 1.33 -7.23
CA SER A 260 -28.15 0.93 -7.65
C SER A 260 -28.94 0.25 -6.55
N LYS A 261 -28.29 -0.59 -5.74
CA LYS A 261 -28.91 -1.20 -4.56
C LYS A 261 -29.30 -0.16 -3.51
N ALA A 262 -28.44 0.83 -3.25
CA ALA A 262 -28.64 1.82 -2.19
C ALA A 262 -29.64 2.93 -2.54
N ILE A 263 -29.63 3.42 -3.78
CA ILE A 263 -30.42 4.61 -4.19
C ILE A 263 -31.44 4.34 -5.30
N GLY A 264 -31.50 3.11 -5.81
CA GLY A 264 -32.30 2.72 -6.97
C GLY A 264 -31.69 3.15 -8.31
N GLY A 265 -32.43 2.90 -9.39
CA GLY A 265 -32.02 3.19 -10.77
C GLY A 265 -31.57 1.95 -11.55
N SER A 266 -31.26 2.15 -12.83
CA SER A 266 -30.72 1.10 -13.70
C SER A 266 -29.19 1.17 -13.76
N ALA A 267 -28.57 0.05 -14.11
CA ALA A 267 -27.15 -0.04 -14.43
C ALA A 267 -26.71 1.01 -15.46
N THR A 268 -25.52 1.56 -15.28
CA THR A 268 -24.87 2.45 -16.27
C THR A 268 -24.58 1.65 -17.55
N GLU A 269 -24.75 2.26 -18.73
CA GLU A 269 -24.46 1.58 -19.98
C GLU A 269 -22.94 1.46 -20.22
N PRO A 270 -22.44 0.32 -20.73
CA PRO A 270 -23.20 -0.86 -21.16
C PRO A 270 -23.60 -1.79 -20.00
N LYS A 271 -24.89 -2.11 -19.88
CA LYS A 271 -25.39 -2.89 -18.73
C LYS A 271 -24.79 -4.29 -18.58
N TYR A 272 -24.35 -4.90 -19.68
CA TYR A 272 -23.76 -6.24 -19.66
C TYR A 272 -22.43 -6.31 -18.90
N PHE A 273 -21.81 -5.16 -18.59
CA PHE A 273 -20.61 -5.09 -17.74
C PHE A 273 -20.84 -5.67 -16.34
N TRP A 274 -22.07 -5.63 -15.82
CA TRP A 274 -22.39 -6.31 -14.57
C TRP A 274 -22.12 -7.81 -14.67
N ASN A 275 -22.40 -8.46 -15.80
CA ASN A 275 -22.19 -9.91 -15.93
C ASN A 275 -20.71 -10.32 -15.92
N ILE A 276 -19.85 -9.50 -16.54
CA ILE A 276 -18.44 -9.84 -16.76
C ILE A 276 -17.49 -9.27 -15.71
N PHE A 277 -17.91 -8.24 -14.97
CA PHE A 277 -17.04 -7.50 -14.05
C PHE A 277 -17.57 -7.46 -12.61
N GLU A 278 -18.72 -8.06 -12.27
CA GLU A 278 -19.31 -7.94 -10.93
C GLU A 278 -18.43 -8.51 -9.81
N ARG A 279 -17.74 -9.62 -10.06
CA ARG A 279 -17.09 -10.39 -9.00
C ARG A 279 -15.77 -10.98 -9.46
N GLY A 280 -14.71 -10.67 -8.71
CA GLY A 280 -13.37 -11.18 -8.95
C GLY A 280 -13.23 -12.67 -8.65
N ILE A 281 -12.08 -13.22 -9.04
CA ILE A 281 -11.73 -14.63 -8.84
C ILE A 281 -10.93 -14.84 -7.54
N ASP A 282 -11.26 -15.92 -6.83
CA ASP A 282 -10.47 -16.42 -5.70
C ASP A 282 -10.43 -17.96 -5.72
N PRO A 283 -9.47 -18.54 -6.48
CA PRO A 283 -9.26 -19.98 -6.50
C PRO A 283 -8.58 -20.42 -5.20
N HIS A 284 -8.86 -21.63 -4.74
CA HIS A 284 -8.07 -22.22 -3.67
C HIS A 284 -6.62 -22.40 -4.13
N VAL A 285 -5.66 -21.93 -3.31
CA VAL A 285 -4.23 -21.99 -3.64
C VAL A 285 -3.76 -23.44 -3.86
N ASP A 286 -4.23 -24.36 -3.01
CA ASP A 286 -3.83 -25.77 -3.06
C ASP A 286 -4.70 -26.64 -4.00
N ASP A 287 -5.82 -26.10 -4.49
CA ASP A 287 -6.74 -26.78 -5.40
C ASP A 287 -7.40 -25.77 -6.35
N PRO A 288 -6.67 -25.27 -7.37
CA PRO A 288 -7.17 -24.19 -8.23
C PRO A 288 -8.42 -24.54 -9.05
N ASP A 289 -8.78 -25.83 -9.15
CA ASP A 289 -10.03 -26.29 -9.77
C ASP A 289 -11.25 -25.98 -8.89
N HIS A 290 -11.04 -25.70 -7.61
CA HIS A 290 -12.07 -25.21 -6.70
C HIS A 290 -11.91 -23.70 -6.49
N CYS A 291 -12.90 -22.95 -6.98
CA CYS A 291 -12.91 -21.49 -6.90
C CYS A 291 -14.23 -21.00 -6.31
N HIS A 292 -14.17 -19.96 -5.50
CA HIS A 292 -15.34 -19.21 -5.08
C HIS A 292 -16.10 -18.67 -6.30
N ASN A 293 -17.42 -18.45 -6.16
CA ASN A 293 -18.26 -17.91 -7.24
C ASN A 293 -17.63 -16.62 -7.82
N HIS A 294 -17.58 -16.50 -9.14
CA HIS A 294 -16.97 -15.37 -9.85
C HIS A 294 -17.69 -15.10 -11.18
N SER A 295 -17.48 -13.93 -11.76
CA SER A 295 -18.05 -13.60 -13.07
C SER A 295 -17.55 -14.54 -14.17
N GLU A 296 -18.42 -14.92 -15.10
CA GLU A 296 -18.01 -15.52 -16.36
C GLU A 296 -17.31 -14.44 -17.21
N VAL A 297 -16.03 -14.65 -17.51
CA VAL A 297 -15.20 -13.69 -18.25
C VAL A 297 -14.84 -14.23 -19.63
N PRO A 298 -14.62 -13.37 -20.64
CA PRO A 298 -14.19 -13.83 -21.95
C PRO A 298 -12.84 -14.56 -21.91
N GLU A 299 -12.75 -15.69 -22.62
CA GLU A 299 -11.52 -16.49 -22.70
C GLU A 299 -10.50 -15.88 -23.68
N LEU A 300 -10.96 -15.53 -24.89
CA LEU A 300 -10.16 -14.94 -25.95
C LEU A 300 -9.95 -13.44 -25.71
N ASP A 301 -8.78 -12.92 -26.08
CA ASP A 301 -8.43 -11.51 -25.86
C ASP A 301 -9.29 -10.54 -26.68
N GLU A 302 -9.65 -10.93 -27.89
CA GLU A 302 -10.49 -10.17 -28.82
C GLU A 302 -11.95 -10.00 -28.34
N ASP A 303 -12.41 -10.87 -27.43
CA ASP A 303 -13.78 -10.84 -26.90
C ASP A 303 -13.91 -9.90 -25.69
N TRP A 304 -12.80 -9.39 -25.15
CA TRP A 304 -12.84 -8.41 -24.07
C TRP A 304 -13.32 -7.04 -24.57
N PRO A 305 -14.11 -6.31 -23.76
CA PRO A 305 -14.45 -4.92 -24.06
C PRO A 305 -13.18 -4.07 -24.21
N SER A 306 -13.19 -3.16 -25.18
CA SER A 306 -12.06 -2.26 -25.37
C SER A 306 -11.84 -1.37 -24.13
N LEU A 307 -10.58 -1.00 -23.87
CA LEU A 307 -10.25 -0.07 -22.78
C LEU A 307 -11.03 1.24 -22.88
N GLU A 308 -11.26 1.75 -24.10
CA GLU A 308 -12.05 2.96 -24.33
C GLU A 308 -13.50 2.80 -23.84
N THR A 309 -14.15 1.68 -24.18
CA THR A 309 -15.51 1.37 -23.73
C THR A 309 -15.58 1.25 -22.20
N ILE A 310 -14.59 0.59 -21.59
CA ILE A 310 -14.49 0.47 -20.12
C ILE A 310 -14.33 1.85 -19.47
N MET A 311 -13.49 2.71 -20.04
CA MET A 311 -13.29 4.08 -19.53
C MET A 311 -14.55 4.94 -19.65
N MET A 312 -15.31 4.81 -20.74
CA MET A 312 -16.60 5.50 -20.89
C MET A 312 -17.59 5.10 -19.81
N PHE A 313 -17.75 3.79 -19.56
CA PHE A 313 -18.59 3.28 -18.48
C PHE A 313 -18.14 3.82 -17.12
N ARG A 314 -16.84 3.70 -16.80
CA ARG A 314 -16.26 4.21 -15.56
C ARG A 314 -16.59 5.69 -15.33
N ASN A 315 -16.42 6.52 -16.36
CA ASN A 315 -16.70 7.95 -16.26
C ASN A 315 -18.19 8.22 -16.02
N GLY A 316 -19.08 7.42 -16.63
CA GLY A 316 -20.52 7.45 -16.36
C GLY A 316 -20.85 7.14 -14.90
N VAL A 317 -20.24 6.09 -14.33
CA VAL A 317 -20.42 5.72 -12.92
C VAL A 317 -19.89 6.81 -11.98
N ARG A 318 -18.71 7.37 -12.26
CA ARG A 318 -18.14 8.49 -11.49
C ARG A 318 -19.05 9.73 -11.53
N ALA A 319 -19.66 10.03 -12.68
CA ALA A 319 -20.63 11.12 -12.81
C ALA A 319 -21.92 10.85 -12.01
N ARG A 320 -22.40 9.61 -12.02
CA ARG A 320 -23.56 9.20 -11.20
C ARG A 320 -23.29 9.32 -9.71
N LEU A 321 -22.08 8.97 -9.25
CA LEU A 321 -21.65 9.20 -7.87
C LEU A 321 -21.65 10.70 -7.53
N GLN A 322 -21.04 11.54 -8.36
CA GLN A 322 -21.05 13.00 -8.14
C GLN A 322 -22.49 13.55 -8.05
N GLN A 323 -23.39 13.08 -8.93
CA GLN A 323 -24.80 13.47 -8.88
C GLN A 323 -25.48 13.09 -7.56
N LEU A 324 -25.13 11.94 -6.95
CA LEU A 324 -25.63 11.55 -5.63
C LEU A 324 -25.22 12.56 -4.55
N TYR A 325 -23.95 12.99 -4.53
CA TYR A 325 -23.50 14.03 -3.61
C TYR A 325 -24.22 15.36 -3.83
N ASP A 326 -24.42 15.75 -5.09
CA ASP A 326 -25.12 16.98 -5.45
C ASP A 326 -26.61 16.92 -5.04
N ASP A 327 -27.26 15.77 -5.17
CA ASP A 327 -28.64 15.54 -4.75
C ASP A 327 -28.79 15.60 -3.23
N ILE A 328 -27.85 15.02 -2.48
CA ILE A 328 -27.85 15.10 -1.01
C ILE A 328 -27.65 16.54 -0.55
N THR A 329 -26.65 17.23 -1.11
CA THR A 329 -26.32 18.62 -0.75
C THR A 329 -27.47 19.58 -1.07
N ALA A 330 -28.17 19.35 -2.18
CA ALA A 330 -29.32 20.16 -2.58
C ALA A 330 -30.64 19.76 -1.88
N GLY A 331 -30.61 18.76 -0.98
CA GLY A 331 -31.81 18.26 -0.29
C GLY A 331 -32.79 17.50 -1.19
N ARG A 332 -32.40 17.13 -2.41
CA ARG A 332 -33.20 16.28 -3.32
C ARG A 332 -33.24 14.83 -2.87
N ARG A 333 -32.25 14.40 -2.08
CA ARG A 333 -32.16 13.08 -1.48
C ARG A 333 -31.69 13.18 -0.03
N GLN A 334 -32.24 12.35 0.85
CA GLN A 334 -31.76 12.26 2.23
C GLN A 334 -30.56 11.31 2.31
N LEU A 335 -29.56 11.67 3.13
CA LEU A 335 -28.43 10.81 3.46
C LEU A 335 -28.86 9.77 4.50
N THR A 336 -29.09 8.53 4.07
CA THR A 336 -29.39 7.40 4.96
C THR A 336 -28.10 6.68 5.39
N ARG A 337 -28.17 5.89 6.47
CA ARG A 337 -27.07 4.99 6.88
C ARG A 337 -26.67 4.02 5.78
N ASN A 338 -27.65 3.47 5.06
CA ASN A 338 -27.41 2.58 3.94
C ASN A 338 -26.60 3.25 2.81
N ILE A 339 -26.93 4.50 2.47
CA ILE A 339 -26.16 5.30 1.51
C ILE A 339 -24.75 5.56 2.05
N ALA A 340 -24.62 6.00 3.30
CA ALA A 340 -23.34 6.27 3.93
C ALA A 340 -22.42 5.04 3.96
N ARG A 341 -22.92 3.87 4.39
CA ARG A 341 -22.17 2.61 4.37
C ARG A 341 -21.77 2.22 2.95
N THR A 342 -22.67 2.38 1.98
CA THR A 342 -22.35 2.10 0.57
C THR A 342 -21.20 2.96 0.07
N LEU A 343 -21.18 4.25 0.40
CA LEU A 343 -20.09 5.17 0.04
C LEU A 343 -18.77 4.75 0.68
N VAL A 344 -18.77 4.43 1.97
CA VAL A 344 -17.56 3.98 2.69
C VAL A 344 -17.03 2.67 2.10
N MET A 345 -17.89 1.66 1.99
CA MET A 345 -17.53 0.33 1.49
C MET A 345 -16.99 0.38 0.06
N THR A 346 -17.62 1.14 -0.83
CA THR A 346 -17.18 1.21 -2.24
C THR A 346 -15.87 1.96 -2.39
N LEU A 347 -15.61 2.99 -1.56
CA LEU A 347 -14.30 3.66 -1.52
C LEU A 347 -13.22 2.70 -1.04
N GLU A 348 -13.48 2.01 0.07
CA GLU A 348 -12.51 1.06 0.65
C GLU A 348 -12.25 -0.14 -0.26
N HIS A 349 -13.28 -0.64 -0.94
CA HIS A 349 -13.15 -1.68 -1.97
C HIS A 349 -12.19 -1.24 -3.09
N GLU A 350 -12.36 -0.04 -3.64
CA GLU A 350 -11.43 0.49 -4.65
C GLU A 350 -10.00 0.63 -4.06
N GLY A 351 -9.88 1.03 -2.78
CA GLY A 351 -8.61 1.02 -2.04
C GLY A 351 -7.94 -0.37 -1.96
N TRP A 352 -8.69 -1.42 -1.64
CA TRP A 352 -8.19 -2.81 -1.62
C TRP A 352 -7.69 -3.26 -2.99
N HIS A 353 -8.35 -2.84 -4.06
CA HIS A 353 -7.94 -3.20 -5.41
C HIS A 353 -6.73 -2.41 -5.91
N VAL A 354 -6.49 -1.18 -5.41
CA VAL A 354 -5.20 -0.50 -5.62
C VAL A 354 -4.08 -1.36 -5.04
N GLU A 355 -4.23 -1.82 -3.79
CA GLU A 355 -3.26 -2.68 -3.12
C GLU A 355 -3.05 -4.01 -3.86
N THR A 356 -4.15 -4.61 -4.33
CA THR A 356 -4.14 -5.86 -5.12
C THR A 356 -3.39 -5.73 -6.43
N LEU A 357 -3.68 -4.69 -7.21
CA LEU A 357 -2.98 -4.46 -8.45
C LEU A 357 -1.49 -4.26 -8.22
N LEU A 358 -1.08 -3.55 -7.17
CA LEU A 358 0.33 -3.31 -6.94
C LEU A 358 1.13 -4.59 -6.68
N TYR A 359 0.60 -5.56 -5.91
CA TYR A 359 1.33 -6.81 -5.73
C TYR A 359 1.36 -7.66 -7.00
N MET A 360 0.33 -7.56 -7.86
CA MET A 360 0.34 -8.17 -9.19
C MET A 360 1.43 -7.54 -10.06
N LEU A 361 1.55 -6.21 -10.03
CA LEU A 361 2.47 -5.48 -10.89
C LEU A 361 3.94 -5.72 -10.54
N ILE A 362 4.31 -5.91 -9.27
CA ILE A 362 5.71 -6.24 -8.93
C ILE A 362 6.17 -7.60 -9.50
N GLN A 363 5.26 -8.50 -9.87
CA GLN A 363 5.60 -9.75 -10.55
C GLN A 363 6.19 -9.52 -11.95
N ARG A 364 5.94 -8.34 -12.53
CA ARG A 364 6.53 -7.86 -13.80
C ARG A 364 7.56 -6.74 -13.60
N ALA A 365 8.14 -6.63 -12.40
CA ALA A 365 9.25 -5.73 -12.11
C ALA A 365 10.39 -5.92 -13.12
N GLY A 366 10.84 -4.82 -13.74
CA GLY A 366 11.91 -4.81 -14.75
C GLY A 366 11.55 -5.39 -16.12
N THR A 367 10.36 -5.98 -16.30
CA THR A 367 9.97 -6.69 -17.55
C THR A 367 8.64 -6.23 -18.13
N GLY A 368 7.91 -5.34 -17.46
CA GLY A 368 6.66 -4.78 -17.99
C GLY A 368 6.09 -3.63 -17.18
N THR A 369 6.04 -3.75 -15.84
CA THR A 369 5.49 -2.70 -14.99
C THR A 369 6.31 -1.42 -15.10
N LEU A 370 5.64 -0.29 -15.33
CA LEU A 370 6.27 1.02 -15.32
C LEU A 370 6.23 1.60 -13.91
N PRO A 371 7.31 2.27 -13.45
CA PRO A 371 7.29 3.03 -12.21
C PRO A 371 6.16 4.09 -12.19
N PRO A 372 5.68 4.49 -11.00
CA PRO A 372 4.62 5.47 -10.86
C PRO A 372 5.09 6.82 -11.43
N ALA A 373 4.41 7.26 -12.49
CA ALA A 373 4.72 8.53 -13.13
C ALA A 373 4.55 9.71 -12.15
N GLY A 374 5.49 10.67 -12.20
CA GLY A 374 5.49 11.83 -11.30
C GLY A 374 5.95 11.52 -9.88
N PHE A 375 6.69 10.43 -9.69
CA PHE A 375 7.42 10.12 -8.45
C PHE A 375 8.90 9.93 -8.78
N ALA A 376 9.80 10.52 -7.99
CA ALA A 376 11.22 10.24 -8.11
C ALA A 376 11.53 8.78 -7.76
N THR A 377 12.45 8.18 -8.52
CA THR A 377 13.05 6.90 -8.18
C THR A 377 13.77 7.03 -6.84
N PRO A 378 13.57 6.10 -5.88
CA PRO A 378 14.25 6.15 -4.59
C PRO A 378 15.77 6.10 -4.77
N PRO A 379 16.55 6.93 -4.07
CA PRO A 379 18.00 6.89 -4.12
C PRO A 379 18.52 5.70 -3.31
N TRP A 380 18.42 4.49 -3.89
CA TRP A 380 18.63 3.21 -3.21
C TRP A 380 19.95 3.12 -2.44
N ALA A 381 21.04 3.64 -3.00
CA ALA A 381 22.35 3.64 -2.35
C ALA A 381 22.35 4.46 -1.04
N LEU A 382 21.72 5.64 -1.05
CA LEU A 382 21.61 6.50 0.13
C LEU A 382 20.68 5.90 1.18
N LEU A 383 19.53 5.37 0.74
CA LEU A 383 18.57 4.72 1.62
C LEU A 383 19.17 3.47 2.28
N LYS A 384 19.91 2.65 1.52
CA LYS A 384 20.63 1.50 2.06
C LYS A 384 21.57 1.92 3.19
N GLN A 385 22.41 2.93 2.97
CA GLN A 385 23.35 3.40 3.99
C GLN A 385 22.62 3.91 5.24
N GLN A 386 21.51 4.62 5.06
CA GLN A 386 20.67 5.07 6.18
C GLN A 386 20.08 3.88 6.95
N TRP A 387 19.57 2.86 6.25
CA TRP A 387 18.99 1.67 6.85
C TRP A 387 20.03 0.81 7.57
N ASP A 388 21.23 0.68 7.02
CA ASP A 388 22.37 0.01 7.67
C ASP A 388 22.80 0.71 8.96
N ALA A 389 22.65 2.04 9.03
CA ALA A 389 22.99 2.84 10.20
C ALA A 389 21.88 2.92 11.26
N MET A 390 20.69 2.36 10.99
CA MET A 390 19.60 2.42 11.95
C MET A 390 19.89 1.65 13.24
N PRO A 391 19.46 2.17 14.41
CA PRO A 391 19.63 1.47 15.67
C PRO A 391 18.81 0.17 15.72
N GLN A 392 19.42 -0.86 16.30
CA GLN A 392 18.74 -2.10 16.65
C GLN A 392 17.82 -1.89 17.87
N PRO A 393 16.80 -2.74 18.08
CA PRO A 393 15.98 -2.71 19.27
C PRO A 393 16.82 -2.78 20.56
N SER A 394 16.43 -2.03 21.60
CA SER A 394 17.10 -1.98 22.90
C SER A 394 17.09 -3.32 23.64
N SER A 395 16.15 -4.20 23.30
CA SER A 395 16.09 -5.59 23.74
C SER A 395 15.65 -6.47 22.58
N LYS A 396 15.79 -7.80 22.66
CA LYS A 396 15.33 -8.68 21.57
C LYS A 396 13.81 -8.73 21.40
N SER A 397 13.08 -8.37 22.44
CA SER A 397 11.65 -8.71 22.60
C SER A 397 11.05 -8.00 23.79
N VAL A 398 9.72 -7.94 23.85
CA VAL A 398 8.94 -7.35 24.93
C VAL A 398 7.88 -8.30 25.44
N THR A 399 7.54 -8.23 26.73
CA THR A 399 6.46 -9.00 27.34
C THR A 399 5.20 -8.14 27.39
N LEU A 400 4.07 -8.65 26.91
CA LEU A 400 2.75 -8.02 27.01
C LEU A 400 1.78 -8.96 27.73
N GLY A 401 0.68 -8.40 28.22
CA GLY A 401 -0.35 -9.16 28.93
C GLY A 401 0.09 -9.69 30.31
N PRO A 402 -0.81 -10.38 31.03
CA PRO A 402 -2.19 -10.66 30.62
C PRO A 402 -3.07 -9.40 30.71
N THR A 403 -4.05 -9.27 29.81
CA THR A 403 -5.01 -8.16 29.82
C THR A 403 -6.33 -8.55 29.15
N THR A 404 -7.37 -7.75 29.33
CA THR A 404 -8.56 -7.78 28.47
C THR A 404 -8.43 -6.69 27.40
N LEU A 405 -8.82 -7.01 26.17
CA LEU A 405 -8.77 -6.13 25.01
C LEU A 405 -10.16 -6.06 24.35
N THR A 406 -10.61 -4.85 24.02
CA THR A 406 -11.79 -4.64 23.18
C THR A 406 -11.39 -4.74 21.71
N MET A 407 -12.04 -5.63 20.96
CA MET A 407 -11.87 -5.78 19.51
C MET A 407 -13.16 -5.39 18.78
N GLY A 408 -13.04 -4.81 17.58
CA GLY A 408 -14.19 -4.41 16.77
C GLY A 408 -14.85 -3.09 17.21
N HIS A 409 -15.97 -2.75 16.59
CA HIS A 409 -16.76 -1.55 16.89
C HIS A 409 -18.27 -1.83 16.84
N ASN A 410 -19.07 -0.87 17.32
CA ASN A 410 -20.53 -0.99 17.39
C ASN A 410 -21.22 -0.19 16.29
N ASP A 411 -21.07 -0.62 15.04
CA ASP A 411 -21.83 -0.08 13.90
C ASP A 411 -22.17 -1.19 12.87
N SER A 412 -23.04 -2.11 13.29
CA SER A 412 -23.49 -3.23 12.47
C SER A 412 -24.32 -2.73 11.27
N GLU A 413 -24.11 -3.34 10.10
CA GLU A 413 -24.96 -3.10 8.93
C GLU A 413 -26.42 -3.49 9.19
N GLY A 414 -26.68 -4.45 10.09
CA GLY A 414 -28.03 -4.86 10.45
C GLY A 414 -28.90 -3.68 10.94
N ASP A 415 -28.28 -2.70 11.59
CA ASP A 415 -28.96 -1.53 12.15
C ASP A 415 -29.32 -0.50 11.08
N ASP A 416 -28.69 -0.53 9.90
CA ASP A 416 -28.94 0.43 8.82
C ASP A 416 -30.35 0.34 8.24
N PHE A 417 -31.01 -0.81 8.44
CA PHE A 417 -32.36 -1.10 7.96
C PHE A 417 -33.45 -0.86 9.01
N LEU A 418 -33.08 -0.43 10.22
CA LEU A 418 -34.03 -0.11 11.29
C LEU A 418 -34.55 1.34 11.12
N PRO A 419 -35.88 1.58 11.10
CA PRO A 419 -36.46 2.91 10.87
C PRO A 419 -35.94 4.01 11.82
N GLU A 420 -35.67 3.68 13.07
CA GLU A 420 -35.16 4.61 14.08
C GLU A 420 -33.69 5.02 13.85
N HIS A 421 -32.95 4.23 13.05
CA HIS A 421 -31.55 4.44 12.72
C HIS A 421 -31.33 4.99 11.31
N GLU A 422 -32.25 4.74 10.37
CA GLU A 422 -32.11 5.00 8.94
C GLU A 422 -31.49 6.37 8.60
N LEU A 423 -31.93 7.44 9.26
CA LEU A 423 -31.48 8.82 8.99
C LEU A 423 -30.34 9.31 9.91
N ARG A 424 -29.80 8.46 10.78
CA ARG A 424 -28.71 8.81 11.71
C ARG A 424 -27.35 8.50 11.08
N ALA A 425 -27.06 9.08 9.92
CA ALA A 425 -25.89 8.70 9.14
C ALA A 425 -24.57 9.33 9.61
N GLU A 426 -24.60 10.57 10.08
CA GLU A 426 -23.41 11.38 10.38
C GLU A 426 -22.80 11.06 11.76
N GLY A 427 -21.52 11.40 11.95
CA GLY A 427 -20.79 11.19 13.22
C GLY A 427 -20.45 9.73 13.52
N ARG A 428 -20.45 8.86 12.50
CA ARG A 428 -20.27 7.42 12.64
C ARG A 428 -19.11 6.89 11.84
N THR A 429 -18.47 5.87 12.38
CA THR A 429 -17.43 5.10 11.71
C THR A 429 -18.03 3.79 11.21
N TYR A 430 -18.38 3.75 9.93
CA TYR A 430 -18.81 2.55 9.24
C TYR A 430 -17.62 1.61 9.00
N GLY A 431 -17.87 0.31 8.99
CA GLY A 431 -16.87 -0.71 8.74
C GLY A 431 -17.46 -1.90 7.99
N TRP A 432 -16.60 -2.87 7.67
CA TRP A 432 -16.99 -4.16 7.11
C TRP A 432 -17.74 -4.98 8.17
N ASP A 433 -18.55 -5.94 7.71
CA ASP A 433 -19.37 -6.78 8.60
C ASP A 433 -18.53 -7.57 9.61
N ASN A 434 -17.33 -8.01 9.22
CA ASN A 434 -16.39 -8.74 10.08
C ASN A 434 -15.76 -7.93 11.22
N GLU A 435 -15.99 -6.60 11.27
CA GLU A 435 -15.46 -5.70 12.29
C GLU A 435 -16.45 -5.44 13.44
N SER A 436 -17.71 -5.85 13.28
CA SER A 436 -18.81 -5.60 14.22
C SER A 436 -19.46 -6.90 14.71
N PRO A 437 -19.94 -6.97 15.97
CA PRO A 437 -19.89 -5.93 17.00
C PRO A 437 -18.56 -5.87 17.74
N ALA A 438 -18.42 -4.87 18.63
CA ALA A 438 -17.32 -4.83 19.59
C ALA A 438 -17.43 -6.00 20.58
N ARG A 439 -16.28 -6.59 20.95
CA ARG A 439 -16.20 -7.76 21.84
C ARG A 439 -14.98 -7.68 22.75
N GLU A 440 -15.12 -8.15 23.99
CA GLU A 440 -14.02 -8.27 24.94
C GLU A 440 -13.31 -9.62 24.77
N VAL A 441 -11.99 -9.58 24.64
CA VAL A 441 -11.15 -10.77 24.46
C VAL A 441 -10.06 -10.78 25.53
N GLN A 442 -9.85 -11.94 26.16
CA GLN A 442 -8.76 -12.13 27.11
C GLN A 442 -7.47 -12.48 26.35
N VAL A 443 -6.41 -11.73 26.63
CA VAL A 443 -5.08 -11.96 26.08
C VAL A 443 -4.18 -12.42 27.22
N GLY A 444 -3.60 -13.62 27.07
CA GLY A 444 -2.64 -14.17 28.02
C GLY A 444 -1.34 -13.36 28.08
N GLN A 445 -0.45 -13.70 29.00
CA GLN A 445 0.90 -13.16 28.96
C GLN A 445 1.69 -13.84 27.84
N PHE A 446 2.38 -13.05 27.04
CA PHE A 446 3.25 -13.55 25.97
C PHE A 446 4.42 -12.60 25.77
N LYS A 447 5.40 -13.06 25.01
CA LYS A 447 6.57 -12.31 24.61
C LYS A 447 6.60 -12.15 23.10
N ALA A 448 6.86 -10.95 22.59
CA ALA A 448 6.90 -10.66 21.16
C ALA A 448 8.26 -10.13 20.71
N SER A 449 8.70 -10.52 19.52
CA SER A 449 9.80 -9.82 18.84
C SER A 449 9.38 -8.39 18.55
N TRP A 450 10.32 -7.44 18.67
CA TRP A 450 9.98 -6.04 18.42
C TRP A 450 9.59 -5.79 16.97
N ARG A 451 10.32 -6.39 16.03
CA ARG A 451 10.20 -6.15 14.59
C ARG A 451 9.71 -7.42 13.87
N PRO A 452 9.00 -7.28 12.73
CA PRO A 452 8.75 -8.38 11.82
C PRO A 452 10.05 -9.00 11.31
N VAL A 453 9.96 -10.24 10.81
CA VAL A 453 11.09 -10.95 10.21
C VAL A 453 11.60 -10.18 9.00
N THR A 454 12.89 -9.88 8.97
CA THR A 454 13.52 -9.14 7.87
C THR A 454 13.88 -10.03 6.68
N ASN A 455 14.07 -9.43 5.51
CA ASN A 455 14.60 -10.12 4.33
C ASN A 455 15.94 -10.80 4.63
N GLN A 456 16.87 -10.15 5.34
CA GLN A 456 18.17 -10.73 5.67
C GLN A 456 18.07 -11.96 6.59
N GLU A 457 17.19 -11.91 7.58
CA GLU A 457 16.92 -13.02 8.49
C GLU A 457 16.30 -14.21 7.74
N PHE A 458 15.30 -13.94 6.90
CA PHE A 458 14.65 -14.98 6.11
C PHE A 458 15.56 -15.52 5.00
N PHE A 459 16.43 -14.69 4.41
CA PHE A 459 17.39 -15.09 3.39
C PHE A 459 18.37 -16.12 3.95
N SER A 460 18.80 -15.92 5.20
CA SER A 460 19.64 -16.88 5.92
C SER A 460 18.90 -18.20 6.21
N PHE A 461 17.58 -18.14 6.42
CA PHE A 461 16.73 -19.31 6.62
C PHE A 461 16.52 -20.10 5.32
N TRP A 462 16.26 -19.40 4.21
CA TRP A 462 16.17 -19.97 2.86
C TRP A 462 17.48 -20.63 2.41
N LEU A 463 18.63 -19.97 2.61
CA LEU A 463 19.95 -20.54 2.30
C LEU A 463 20.24 -21.84 3.06
N ALA A 464 19.62 -22.04 4.22
CA ALA A 464 19.71 -23.28 4.99
C ALA A 464 18.78 -24.40 4.46
N GLY A 465 18.09 -24.18 3.34
CA GLY A 465 17.18 -25.14 2.70
C GLY A 465 15.86 -25.35 3.46
N LYS A 466 15.39 -24.31 4.18
CA LYS A 466 14.24 -24.43 5.10
C LYS A 466 12.95 -23.74 4.63
N ALA A 467 12.98 -23.10 3.46
CA ALA A 467 11.83 -22.45 2.85
C ALA A 467 11.99 -22.43 1.33
N GLU A 468 10.89 -22.19 0.63
CA GLU A 468 10.90 -21.90 -0.80
C GLU A 468 11.34 -20.44 -1.06
N LEU A 469 11.67 -20.12 -2.31
CA LEU A 469 11.96 -18.74 -2.69
C LEU A 469 10.66 -17.91 -2.64
N PRO A 470 10.57 -16.85 -1.80
CA PRO A 470 9.39 -16.00 -1.72
C PRO A 470 8.98 -15.39 -3.07
N LYS A 471 7.67 -15.23 -3.32
CA LYS A 471 7.18 -14.61 -4.57
C LYS A 471 7.55 -13.12 -4.69
N SER A 472 7.91 -12.49 -3.57
CA SER A 472 8.46 -11.13 -3.54
C SER A 472 9.92 -11.06 -4.01
N TRP A 473 10.61 -12.19 -4.15
CA TRP A 473 11.99 -12.29 -4.60
C TRP A 473 12.06 -12.88 -6.02
N VAL A 474 13.24 -12.79 -6.61
CA VAL A 474 13.59 -13.45 -7.87
C VAL A 474 15.08 -13.75 -7.86
N GLU A 475 15.45 -14.89 -8.44
CA GLU A 475 16.85 -15.18 -8.77
C GLU A 475 17.11 -14.81 -10.23
N GLU A 476 18.04 -13.90 -10.46
CA GLU A 476 18.46 -13.46 -11.80
C GLU A 476 19.97 -13.28 -11.80
N ASP A 477 20.65 -13.80 -12.83
CA ASP A 477 22.11 -13.77 -12.95
C ASP A 477 22.86 -14.36 -11.74
N GLY A 478 22.29 -15.38 -11.11
CA GLY A 478 22.86 -16.03 -9.91
C GLY A 478 22.80 -15.16 -8.64
N GLN A 479 21.99 -14.10 -8.65
CA GLN A 479 21.76 -13.23 -7.50
C GLN A 479 20.28 -13.19 -7.14
N VAL A 480 19.99 -13.28 -5.85
CA VAL A 480 18.63 -13.05 -5.35
C VAL A 480 18.41 -11.54 -5.23
N LYS A 481 17.32 -11.06 -5.84
CA LYS A 481 16.88 -9.67 -5.86
C LYS A 481 15.44 -9.60 -5.33
N VAL A 482 15.06 -8.45 -4.79
CA VAL A 482 13.70 -8.17 -4.30
C VAL A 482 12.93 -7.40 -5.37
N ARG A 483 11.69 -7.81 -5.63
CA ARG A 483 10.80 -7.15 -6.59
C ARG A 483 10.23 -5.87 -6.00
N THR A 484 10.30 -4.79 -6.75
CA THR A 484 9.66 -3.51 -6.41
C THR A 484 8.94 -2.95 -7.62
N ILE A 485 8.07 -1.96 -7.40
CA ILE A 485 7.42 -1.22 -8.48
C ILE A 485 8.41 -0.37 -9.31
N TYR A 486 9.63 -0.14 -8.81
CA TYR A 486 10.72 0.52 -9.54
C TYR A 486 11.65 -0.47 -10.26
N GLY A 487 11.33 -1.78 -10.25
CA GLY A 487 12.19 -2.83 -10.79
C GLY A 487 12.80 -3.69 -9.68
N LEU A 488 13.84 -4.45 -10.04
CA LEU A 488 14.52 -5.35 -9.11
C LEU A 488 15.57 -4.57 -8.33
N VAL A 489 15.56 -4.71 -7.00
CA VAL A 489 16.61 -4.17 -6.14
C VAL A 489 17.46 -5.30 -5.56
N PRO A 490 18.77 -5.12 -5.41
CA PRO A 490 19.63 -6.08 -4.73
C PRO A 490 19.15 -6.44 -3.32
N MET A 491 19.36 -7.69 -2.88
CA MET A 491 18.97 -8.15 -1.54
C MET A 491 19.60 -7.30 -0.41
N ASP A 492 20.81 -6.80 -0.59
CA ASP A 492 21.50 -5.98 0.42
C ASP A 492 20.88 -4.59 0.59
N VAL A 493 20.23 -4.03 -0.44
CA VAL A 493 19.42 -2.80 -0.35
C VAL A 493 18.16 -3.04 0.48
N ALA A 494 17.50 -4.18 0.25
CA ALA A 494 16.24 -4.55 0.89
C ALA A 494 16.41 -5.35 2.20
N ALA A 495 17.65 -5.56 2.67
CA ALA A 495 18.01 -6.49 3.73
C ALA A 495 17.21 -6.28 5.02
N HIS A 496 16.99 -5.01 5.39
CA HIS A 496 16.32 -4.62 6.65
C HIS A 496 14.79 -4.47 6.52
N TRP A 497 14.24 -4.64 5.31
CA TRP A 497 12.79 -4.60 5.11
C TRP A 497 12.14 -5.87 5.66
N PRO A 498 10.88 -5.81 6.11
CA PRO A 498 10.11 -7.02 6.40
C PRO A 498 10.05 -7.94 5.16
N VAL A 499 10.27 -9.23 5.35
CA VAL A 499 10.09 -10.22 4.27
C VAL A 499 8.61 -10.38 3.95
N LEU A 500 8.28 -10.46 2.66
CA LEU A 500 6.92 -10.71 2.19
C LEU A 500 6.82 -12.15 1.70
N THR A 501 6.09 -13.00 2.42
CA THR A 501 5.96 -14.42 2.08
C THR A 501 4.71 -15.07 2.68
N THR A 502 4.52 -16.35 2.40
CA THR A 502 3.38 -17.17 2.85
C THR A 502 3.29 -17.29 4.37
N TYR A 503 2.12 -17.67 4.87
CA TYR A 503 1.93 -18.02 6.27
C TYR A 503 2.81 -19.22 6.66
N GLU A 504 2.85 -20.27 5.82
CA GLU A 504 3.63 -21.51 6.07
C GLU A 504 5.11 -21.22 6.28
N ASP A 505 5.69 -20.38 5.43
CA ASP A 505 7.10 -20.01 5.52
C ASP A 505 7.43 -19.29 6.82
N LEU A 506 6.55 -18.37 7.24
CA LEU A 506 6.74 -17.59 8.46
C LEU A 506 6.42 -18.40 9.72
N GLU A 507 5.47 -19.33 9.65
CA GLU A 507 5.22 -20.33 10.69
C GLU A 507 6.44 -21.23 10.87
N ALA A 508 7.00 -21.77 9.79
CA ALA A 508 8.22 -22.57 9.82
C ALA A 508 9.42 -21.78 10.38
N TYR A 509 9.57 -20.51 9.97
CA TYR A 509 10.59 -19.61 10.51
C TYR A 509 10.39 -19.41 12.02
N ALA A 510 9.18 -19.07 12.47
CA ALA A 510 8.86 -18.85 13.88
C ALA A 510 9.14 -20.10 14.74
N ASN A 511 8.71 -21.27 14.26
CA ASN A 511 8.97 -22.57 14.90
C ASN A 511 10.47 -22.84 15.04
N SER A 512 11.27 -22.47 14.02
CA SER A 512 12.73 -22.61 14.08
C SER A 512 13.41 -21.71 15.13
N LYS A 513 12.71 -20.67 15.59
CA LYS A 513 13.12 -19.79 16.70
C LYS A 513 12.52 -20.22 18.05
N GLY A 514 11.86 -21.38 18.10
CA GLY A 514 11.17 -21.89 19.28
C GLY A 514 9.94 -21.07 19.67
N GLY A 515 9.40 -20.28 18.75
CA GLY A 515 8.19 -19.49 18.94
C GLY A 515 7.10 -19.86 17.95
N ARG A 516 6.11 -18.98 17.80
CA ARG A 516 4.97 -19.10 16.88
C ARG A 516 4.63 -17.73 16.29
N LEU A 517 3.68 -17.70 15.35
CA LEU A 517 3.03 -16.44 14.95
C LEU A 517 2.04 -15.99 16.06
N PRO A 518 1.74 -14.69 16.18
CA PRO A 518 0.77 -14.19 17.16
C PRO A 518 -0.66 -14.60 16.79
N THR A 519 -1.55 -14.66 17.76
CA THR A 519 -2.99 -14.62 17.52
C THR A 519 -3.43 -13.19 17.16
N GLU A 520 -4.62 -13.03 16.56
CA GLU A 520 -5.19 -11.71 16.23
C GLU A 520 -5.26 -10.78 17.46
N PRO A 521 -5.74 -11.23 18.64
CA PRO A 521 -5.75 -10.38 19.85
C PRO A 521 -4.35 -10.03 20.37
N GLU A 522 -3.37 -10.94 20.30
CA GLU A 522 -1.99 -10.67 20.72
C GLU A 522 -1.33 -9.62 19.82
N LEU A 523 -1.51 -9.75 18.51
CA LEU A 523 -0.96 -8.79 17.54
C LEU A 523 -1.65 -7.42 17.67
N ARG A 524 -2.99 -7.40 17.85
CA ARG A 524 -3.74 -6.18 18.13
C ARG A 524 -3.23 -5.49 19.39
N LEU A 525 -3.02 -6.23 20.49
CA LEU A 525 -2.43 -5.68 21.71
C LEU A 525 -1.03 -5.08 21.47
N PHE A 526 -0.19 -5.76 20.69
CA PHE A 526 1.13 -5.21 20.33
C PHE A 526 0.99 -3.89 19.56
N PHE A 527 0.11 -3.83 18.55
CA PHE A 527 -0.11 -2.62 17.77
C PHE A 527 -0.76 -1.49 18.59
N ASP A 528 -1.74 -1.77 19.45
CA ASP A 528 -2.33 -0.77 20.35
C ASP A 528 -1.30 -0.16 21.30
N THR A 529 -0.29 -0.95 21.69
CA THR A 529 0.75 -0.50 22.62
C THR A 529 1.86 0.27 21.91
N TYR A 530 2.32 -0.22 20.75
CA TYR A 530 3.58 0.21 20.16
C TYR A 530 3.47 0.80 18.76
N ASP A 531 2.40 0.57 18.01
CA ASP A 531 2.28 1.17 16.68
C ASP A 531 2.04 2.68 16.79
N VAL A 532 2.59 3.41 15.82
CA VAL A 532 2.52 4.88 15.78
C VAL A 532 1.50 5.42 14.80
N GLY A 533 0.93 4.57 13.93
CA GLY A 533 0.02 4.99 12.87
C GLY A 533 0.67 5.90 11.82
N PHE A 534 -0.11 6.27 10.81
CA PHE A 534 0.37 7.09 9.69
C PHE A 534 0.87 8.47 10.14
N GLU A 535 0.12 9.12 11.04
CA GLU A 535 0.45 10.41 11.68
C GLU A 535 1.77 10.35 12.45
N GLY A 536 2.06 9.23 13.12
CA GLY A 536 3.27 9.03 13.91
C GLY A 536 4.48 8.54 13.12
N GLY A 537 4.43 8.58 11.79
CA GLY A 537 5.58 8.24 10.94
C GLY A 537 5.54 6.85 10.30
N ALA A 538 4.46 6.08 10.45
CA ALA A 538 4.33 4.76 9.82
C ALA A 538 4.32 4.83 8.29
N ASN A 539 4.76 3.75 7.65
CA ASN A 539 4.80 3.64 6.19
C ASN A 539 3.45 3.12 5.66
N MET A 540 2.54 4.03 5.34
CA MET A 540 1.20 3.76 4.82
C MET A 540 0.83 4.84 3.79
N GLY A 541 -0.23 4.64 2.99
CA GLY A 541 -0.77 5.69 2.11
C GLY A 541 0.20 6.17 1.03
N PHE A 542 1.07 5.29 0.53
CA PHE A 542 2.11 5.58 -0.46
C PHE A 542 3.14 6.61 -0.02
N ARG A 543 3.38 6.75 1.30
CA ARG A 543 4.51 7.53 1.82
C ARG A 543 5.82 7.08 1.17
N ASN A 544 6.00 5.78 1.09
CA ASN A 544 6.96 5.13 0.19
C ASN A 544 6.20 4.13 -0.68
N TRP A 545 6.76 3.82 -1.85
CA TRP A 545 6.23 2.80 -2.76
C TRP A 545 6.95 1.46 -2.62
N HIS A 546 7.47 1.20 -1.44
CA HIS A 546 8.13 -0.03 -1.05
C HIS A 546 8.10 -0.15 0.48
N PRO A 547 8.29 -1.36 1.03
CA PRO A 547 8.53 -1.51 2.46
C PRO A 547 9.76 -0.70 2.89
N VAL A 548 9.77 -0.31 4.16
CA VAL A 548 10.93 0.29 4.82
C VAL A 548 11.25 -0.53 6.06
N PRO A 549 12.44 -0.38 6.65
CA PRO A 549 12.73 -1.10 7.88
C PRO A 549 11.80 -0.74 9.04
N ALA A 550 11.45 -1.72 9.85
CA ALA A 550 10.68 -1.51 11.07
C ALA A 550 11.51 -0.79 12.14
N THR A 551 10.87 0.05 12.97
CA THR A 551 11.56 0.94 13.93
C THR A 551 11.20 0.69 15.39
N THR A 552 10.25 -0.21 15.67
CA THR A 552 9.85 -0.59 17.03
C THR A 552 11.03 -1.10 17.87
N GLY A 553 10.92 -0.92 19.19
CA GLY A 553 11.82 -1.48 20.20
C GLY A 553 12.95 -0.58 20.68
N LEU A 554 12.97 0.70 20.31
CA LEU A 554 13.92 1.67 20.86
C LEU A 554 13.42 2.21 22.20
N GLU A 555 14.22 2.08 23.26
CA GLU A 555 13.89 2.61 24.59
C GLU A 555 13.67 4.13 24.58
N SER A 556 14.45 4.86 23.78
CA SER A 556 14.28 6.32 23.59
C SER A 556 12.92 6.71 23.00
N GLN A 557 12.22 5.76 22.37
CA GLN A 557 10.88 5.92 21.81
C GLN A 557 9.84 5.11 22.58
N GLN A 558 10.15 4.67 23.81
CA GLN A 558 9.29 3.83 24.65
C GLN A 558 8.85 2.53 23.94
N GLY A 559 9.70 2.01 23.05
CA GLY A 559 9.41 0.84 22.22
C GLY A 559 8.51 1.12 21.01
N ARG A 560 7.90 2.31 20.90
CA ARG A 560 6.98 2.65 19.81
C ARG A 560 7.70 2.78 18.47
N GLY A 561 7.03 2.40 17.40
CA GLY A 561 7.56 2.48 16.04
C GLY A 561 6.59 1.94 15.01
N THR A 562 7.06 1.76 13.78
CA THR A 562 6.30 1.17 12.68
C THR A 562 6.81 -0.23 12.35
N ASN A 563 5.94 -1.07 11.79
CA ASN A 563 6.31 -2.39 11.29
C ASN A 563 6.96 -2.39 9.89
N GLY A 564 7.14 -1.22 9.26
CA GLY A 564 7.78 -1.10 7.95
C GLY A 564 6.82 -1.00 6.76
N GLY A 565 5.51 -1.04 7.02
CA GLY A 565 4.47 -0.92 5.98
C GLY A 565 4.13 -2.26 5.35
N VAL A 566 3.74 -3.22 6.20
CA VAL A 566 3.30 -4.56 5.80
C VAL A 566 2.11 -4.99 6.67
N TRP A 567 1.25 -5.84 6.13
CA TRP A 567 0.36 -6.66 6.96
C TRP A 567 1.18 -7.71 7.71
N GLU A 568 0.69 -8.21 8.83
CA GLU A 568 1.33 -9.28 9.59
C GLU A 568 0.38 -10.46 9.82
N TRP A 569 0.85 -11.67 9.50
CA TRP A 569 0.13 -12.92 9.70
C TRP A 569 -0.19 -13.18 11.16
N THR A 570 -1.39 -13.72 11.41
CA THR A 570 -1.78 -14.26 12.71
C THR A 570 -2.14 -15.74 12.58
N THR A 571 -2.10 -16.48 13.68
CA THR A 571 -2.60 -17.87 13.74
C THR A 571 -4.13 -17.95 13.81
N THR A 572 -4.83 -16.82 13.79
CA THR A 572 -6.28 -16.75 13.95
C THR A 572 -6.94 -16.91 12.59
N GLN A 573 -7.72 -17.98 12.45
CA GLN A 573 -8.49 -18.24 11.24
C GLN A 573 -9.48 -17.09 11.03
N PHE A 574 -9.65 -16.68 9.78
CA PHE A 574 -10.65 -15.70 9.43
C PHE A 574 -12.02 -16.39 9.45
N ASP A 575 -12.75 -16.15 10.54
CA ASP A 575 -14.08 -16.72 10.79
C ASP A 575 -14.99 -15.68 11.45
N GLY A 576 -16.26 -16.04 11.58
CA GLY A 576 -17.26 -15.30 12.34
C GLY A 576 -16.95 -15.22 13.83
N HIS A 577 -17.62 -14.29 14.51
CA HIS A 577 -17.57 -14.17 15.96
C HIS A 577 -18.96 -13.86 16.52
N ASP A 578 -19.11 -13.99 17.83
CA ASP A 578 -20.38 -13.76 18.50
C ASP A 578 -20.96 -12.39 18.15
N GLY A 579 -22.24 -12.40 17.76
CA GLY A 579 -22.99 -11.21 17.38
C GLY A 579 -22.74 -10.69 15.96
N LEU A 580 -21.81 -11.27 15.19
CA LEU A 580 -21.58 -10.85 13.80
C LEU A 580 -22.85 -10.99 12.97
N VAL A 581 -23.17 -9.95 12.22
CA VAL A 581 -24.29 -9.92 11.27
C VAL A 581 -23.71 -9.79 9.85
N PRO A 582 -23.81 -10.83 9.00
CA PRO A 582 -23.29 -10.77 7.64
C PRO A 582 -23.90 -9.64 6.81
N THR A 583 -23.09 -9.05 5.93
CA THR A 583 -23.56 -8.00 5.03
C THR A 583 -24.67 -8.48 4.09
N LYS A 584 -25.72 -7.67 3.95
CA LYS A 584 -26.79 -7.79 2.95
C LYS A 584 -26.51 -6.93 1.73
N LEU A 585 -25.73 -5.86 1.86
CA LEU A 585 -25.31 -5.00 0.76
C LEU A 585 -24.37 -5.73 -0.21
N PHE A 586 -23.33 -6.37 0.33
CA PHE A 586 -22.32 -7.11 -0.43
C PHE A 586 -22.21 -8.56 0.03
N THR A 587 -23.30 -9.32 -0.17
CA THR A 587 -23.38 -10.74 0.21
C THR A 587 -22.16 -11.53 -0.26
N GLY A 588 -21.56 -12.27 0.67
CA GLY A 588 -20.38 -13.10 0.43
C GLY A 588 -19.04 -12.40 0.68
N TYR A 589 -19.01 -11.11 1.03
CA TYR A 589 -17.75 -10.39 1.28
C TYR A 589 -16.87 -11.06 2.36
N SER A 590 -17.44 -11.40 3.52
CA SER A 590 -16.71 -12.08 4.60
C SER A 590 -17.05 -13.56 4.66
N THR A 591 -18.34 -13.90 4.58
CA THR A 591 -18.83 -15.25 4.86
C THR A 591 -18.36 -16.31 3.89
N ASP A 592 -18.02 -15.94 2.66
CA ASP A 592 -17.50 -16.90 1.68
C ASP A 592 -16.09 -17.38 2.06
N PHE A 593 -15.37 -16.60 2.88
CA PHE A 593 -14.00 -16.89 3.32
C PHE A 593 -13.93 -17.47 4.73
N PHE A 594 -15.07 -17.79 5.35
CA PHE A 594 -15.15 -18.58 6.59
C PHE A 594 -14.98 -20.07 6.27
N ASP A 595 -13.88 -20.40 5.60
CA ASP A 595 -13.63 -21.64 4.87
C ASP A 595 -12.50 -22.48 5.46
N THR A 596 -11.95 -22.07 6.61
CA THR A 596 -10.78 -22.65 7.30
C THR A 596 -9.44 -22.52 6.57
N LYS A 597 -9.40 -21.88 5.40
CA LYS A 597 -8.19 -21.66 4.59
C LYS A 597 -7.58 -20.30 4.81
N HIS A 598 -8.38 -19.33 5.21
CA HIS A 598 -7.97 -17.94 5.40
C HIS A 598 -7.50 -17.69 6.84
N GLN A 599 -6.44 -16.90 6.96
CA GLN A 599 -5.95 -16.37 8.24
C GLN A 599 -6.16 -14.86 8.28
N THR A 600 -6.49 -14.34 9.46
CA THR A 600 -6.54 -12.90 9.68
C THR A 600 -5.12 -12.31 9.64
N VAL A 601 -4.98 -11.16 9.00
CA VAL A 601 -3.77 -10.34 9.00
C VAL A 601 -4.09 -8.93 9.46
N LEU A 602 -3.20 -8.31 10.23
CA LEU A 602 -3.41 -6.96 10.81
C LEU A 602 -2.27 -5.99 10.43
N GLY A 603 -2.50 -4.68 10.62
CA GLY A 603 -1.50 -3.62 10.50
C GLY A 603 -1.77 -2.64 9.36
N GLY A 604 -1.66 -3.11 8.11
CA GLY A 604 -1.69 -2.27 6.93
C GLY A 604 -0.33 -2.17 6.24
N SER A 605 -0.32 -2.20 4.91
CA SER A 605 0.89 -2.07 4.11
C SER A 605 1.19 -0.62 3.71
N TYR A 606 2.36 -0.39 3.11
CA TYR A 606 2.68 0.89 2.49
C TYR A 606 1.68 1.32 1.41
N ALA A 607 0.96 0.36 0.82
CA ALA A 607 -0.03 0.56 -0.22
C ALA A 607 -1.48 0.68 0.32
N THR A 608 -1.69 0.41 1.61
CA THR A 608 -2.99 0.56 2.24
C THR A 608 -3.34 2.05 2.39
N ILE A 609 -4.53 2.47 1.95
CA ILE A 609 -4.99 3.85 2.09
C ILE A 609 -5.29 4.18 3.57
N PRO A 610 -5.10 5.42 4.05
CA PRO A 610 -5.22 5.74 5.48
C PRO A 610 -6.54 5.36 6.15
N ARG A 611 -7.69 5.38 5.45
CA ARG A 611 -8.98 4.94 6.02
C ARG A 611 -9.01 3.46 6.43
N LEU A 612 -8.25 2.63 5.74
CA LEU A 612 -8.11 1.20 6.01
C LEU A 612 -7.05 0.91 7.08
N GLY A 613 -6.33 1.93 7.57
CA GLY A 613 -5.43 1.83 8.70
C GLY A 613 -6.12 1.88 10.07
N ARG A 614 -7.47 1.90 10.10
CA ARG A 614 -8.23 1.90 11.36
C ARG A 614 -8.02 0.60 12.15
N GLN A 615 -8.17 0.68 13.47
CA GLN A 615 -7.81 -0.41 14.37
C GLN A 615 -8.67 -1.67 14.24
N THR A 616 -9.89 -1.52 13.73
CA THR A 616 -10.89 -2.59 13.63
C THR A 616 -10.77 -3.44 12.37
N VAL A 617 -10.02 -2.98 11.35
CA VAL A 617 -9.91 -3.68 10.07
C VAL A 617 -9.29 -5.05 10.26
N ARG A 618 -9.98 -6.05 9.73
CA ARG A 618 -9.51 -7.42 9.60
C ARG A 618 -9.33 -7.71 8.12
N ASN A 619 -8.08 -7.80 7.68
CA ASN A 619 -7.77 -8.30 6.34
C ASN A 619 -7.49 -9.80 6.44
N PHE A 620 -7.56 -10.53 5.33
CA PHE A 620 -7.46 -11.98 5.33
C PHE A 620 -6.91 -12.51 4.01
N TRP A 621 -6.15 -13.59 4.10
CA TRP A 621 -5.55 -14.26 2.95
C TRP A 621 -5.46 -15.76 3.18
N GLN A 622 -5.55 -16.55 2.11
CA GLN A 622 -5.23 -17.97 2.16
C GLN A 622 -3.78 -18.14 2.58
N ARG A 623 -3.50 -19.13 3.45
CA ARG A 623 -2.19 -19.32 4.06
C ARG A 623 -1.03 -19.37 3.03
N GLY A 624 -1.21 -20.17 1.97
CA GLY A 624 -0.23 -20.34 0.90
C GLY A 624 -0.15 -19.18 -0.10
N TYR A 625 -0.93 -18.11 0.07
CA TYR A 625 -0.94 -16.98 -0.87
C TYR A 625 0.28 -16.06 -0.66
N GLY A 626 1.37 -16.37 -1.35
CA GLY A 626 2.67 -15.70 -1.17
C GLY A 626 2.84 -14.34 -1.86
N TYR A 627 1.79 -13.76 -2.45
CA TYR A 627 1.89 -12.53 -3.25
C TYR A 627 1.50 -11.26 -2.48
N ALA A 628 0.66 -11.38 -1.46
CA ALA A 628 0.16 -10.21 -0.72
C ALA A 628 1.28 -9.50 0.07
N TRP A 629 1.02 -8.27 0.50
CA TRP A 629 1.95 -7.45 1.29
C TRP A 629 2.03 -7.90 2.76
N VAL A 630 2.18 -9.20 3.01
CA VAL A 630 2.09 -9.80 4.34
C VAL A 630 3.45 -10.36 4.78
N SER A 631 3.85 -9.98 5.99
CA SER A 631 5.01 -10.45 6.74
C SER A 631 4.55 -11.11 8.04
N GLY A 632 5.45 -11.26 9.02
CA GLY A 632 5.08 -11.79 10.33
C GLY A 632 6.15 -11.50 11.38
N ARG A 633 5.75 -11.64 12.64
CA ARG A 633 6.62 -11.54 13.82
C ARG A 633 6.58 -12.81 14.64
N VAL A 634 7.62 -13.06 15.41
CA VAL A 634 7.69 -14.23 16.29
C VAL A 634 7.23 -13.85 17.69
N VAL A 635 6.36 -14.67 18.27
CA VAL A 635 5.98 -14.59 19.68
C VAL A 635 6.28 -15.90 20.41
N TRP A 636 6.37 -15.83 21.73
CA TRP A 636 6.62 -16.95 22.62
C TRP A 636 5.66 -16.90 23.80
N ASP A 637 5.19 -18.07 24.21
CA ASP A 637 4.43 -18.22 25.46
C ASP A 637 5.36 -17.97 26.66
N VAL A 638 4.79 -17.47 27.77
CA VAL A 638 5.51 -17.08 29.00
C VAL A 638 5.18 -18.01 30.16
#